data_AF-A0A151UB46-F1
#
_entry.id   AF-A0A151UB46-F1
#
_cell.length_a   1.000
_cell.length_b   1.000
_cell.length_c   1.000
_cell.angle_alpha   90.00
_cell.angle_beta   90.00
_cell.angle_gamma   90.00
#
_symmetry.space_group_name_H-M   'P 1'
#
loop_
_entity.id
_entity.type
_entity.pdbx_description
1 polymer ?
#
loop_
_entity_poly.entity_id
_entity_poly.type
_entity_poly.pdbx_seq_one_letter_code
_entity_poly.pdbx_strand_id
1 'polypeptide(L)'
;KGLFFFVHGYGGTRKTFLWAFEALDHLMRDILRFKINDSMDKLFGGKMVVLCDFRQILPVFSRGSPVNIVMTTINSSCLWKHCKVFTLKGNIGYKLKENILNLLLSEY
;
A
#
# COMPACT_ATOMS: atom_id res chain seq x y z
N LYS A 1 -4.46 -1.90 15.68
CA LYS A 1 -3.30 -1.60 14.79
C LYS A 1 -3.84 -1.48 13.37
N GLY A 2 -3.44 -0.47 12.60
CA GLY A 2 -3.76 -0.43 11.17
C GLY A 2 -2.86 -1.38 10.41
N LEU A 3 -3.38 -2.07 9.40
CA LEU A 3 -2.65 -3.12 8.69
C LEU A 3 -2.42 -2.70 7.26
N PHE A 4 -1.16 -2.73 6.84
CA PHE A 4 -0.76 -2.26 5.54
C PHE A 4 0.00 -3.35 4.79
N PHE A 5 -0.58 -3.78 3.68
CA PHE A 5 -0.05 -4.85 2.85
C PHE A 5 0.19 -4.36 1.43
N PHE A 6 1.30 -4.78 0.83
CA PHE A 6 1.57 -4.53 -0.59
C PHE A 6 1.81 -5.85 -1.31
N VAL A 7 0.96 -6.15 -2.28
CA VAL A 7 1.01 -7.37 -3.07
C VAL A 7 1.60 -7.04 -4.44
N HIS A 8 2.68 -7.70 -4.84
CA HIS A 8 3.25 -7.51 -6.18
C HIS A 8 3.41 -8.84 -6.93
N GLY A 9 3.11 -8.81 -8.24
CA GLY A 9 3.26 -9.94 -9.15
C GLY A 9 4.58 -9.94 -9.93
N TYR A 10 4.80 -10.98 -10.74
CA TYR A 10 5.94 -11.07 -11.65
C TYR A 10 5.83 -9.98 -12.73
N GLY A 11 6.79 -9.05 -12.75
CA GLY A 11 6.82 -7.90 -13.68
C GLY A 11 6.16 -6.60 -13.18
N GLY A 12 5.85 -6.50 -11.87
CA GLY A 12 5.47 -5.22 -11.25
C GLY A 12 6.65 -4.23 -11.20
N THR A 13 6.37 -2.93 -11.29
CA THR A 13 7.43 -1.90 -11.37
C THR A 13 7.82 -1.32 -10.01
N ARG A 14 7.12 -1.65 -8.92
CA ARG A 14 7.33 -1.09 -7.57
C ARG A 14 7.34 0.44 -7.51
N LYS A 15 6.72 1.09 -8.49
CA LYS A 15 6.70 2.55 -8.66
C LYS A 15 5.27 3.07 -8.47
N THR A 16 4.69 2.69 -7.34
CA THR A 16 3.42 3.23 -6.88
C THR A 16 3.65 4.63 -6.31
N PHE A 17 2.76 5.60 -6.55
CA PHE A 17 2.97 7.01 -6.18
C PHE A 17 2.75 7.29 -4.70
N LEU A 18 3.80 7.77 -4.02
CA LEU A 18 3.83 8.14 -2.60
C LEU A 18 2.66 9.04 -2.16
N TRP A 19 2.47 10.15 -2.86
CA TRP A 19 1.58 11.24 -2.47
C TRP A 19 0.11 10.84 -2.40
N ALA A 20 -0.34 9.93 -3.27
CA ALA A 20 -1.70 9.41 -3.25
C ALA A 20 -1.99 8.60 -1.97
N PHE A 21 -0.98 7.89 -1.44
CA PHE A 21 -1.14 7.05 -0.24
C PHE A 21 -1.06 7.84 1.05
N GLU A 22 -0.19 8.85 1.12
CA GLU A 22 -0.16 9.76 2.26
C GLU A 22 -1.47 10.56 2.33
N ALA A 23 -1.97 11.05 1.21
CA ALA A 23 -3.28 11.68 1.15
C ALA A 23 -4.41 10.73 1.57
N LEU A 24 -4.37 9.47 1.14
CA LEU A 24 -5.34 8.45 1.55
C LEU A 24 -5.27 8.16 3.06
N ASP A 25 -4.08 8.01 3.63
CA ASP A 25 -3.90 7.78 5.07
C ASP A 25 -4.46 8.96 5.88
N HIS A 26 -4.09 10.19 5.52
CA HIS A 26 -4.60 11.40 6.16
C HIS A 26 -6.13 11.50 6.06
N LEU A 27 -6.69 11.28 4.87
CA LEU A 27 -8.13 11.31 4.64
C LEU A 27 -8.86 10.25 5.48
N MET A 28 -8.32 9.03 5.54
CA MET A 28 -8.93 7.95 6.32
C MET A 28 -8.89 8.24 7.82
N ARG A 29 -7.77 8.75 8.33
CA ARG A 29 -7.68 9.18 9.74
C ARG A 29 -8.68 10.28 10.06
N ASP A 30 -8.84 11.23 9.14
CA ASP A 30 -9.74 12.37 9.32
C ASP A 30 -11.22 11.98 9.26
N ILE A 31 -11.61 11.12 8.31
CA ILE A 31 -12.97 10.59 8.23
C ILE A 31 -13.29 9.71 9.46
N LEU A 32 -12.32 8.88 9.90
CA LEU A 32 -12.55 7.92 10.98
C LEU A 32 -12.42 8.52 12.39
N ARG A 33 -11.96 9.77 12.53
CA ARG A 33 -11.82 10.44 13.84
C ARG A 33 -13.12 10.53 14.63
N PHE A 34 -14.24 10.56 13.93
CA PHE A 34 -15.57 10.63 14.54
C PHE A 34 -16.09 9.27 15.02
N LYS A 35 -15.44 8.17 14.62
CA LYS A 35 -15.89 6.80 14.89
C LYS A 35 -14.90 5.99 15.74
N ILE A 36 -13.60 6.28 15.64
CA ILE A 36 -12.53 5.56 16.32
C ILE A 36 -11.66 6.59 17.04
N ASN A 37 -11.66 6.57 18.38
CA ASN A 37 -10.97 7.57 19.21
C ASN A 37 -9.46 7.65 18.93
N ASP A 38 -8.80 6.52 18.63
CA ASP A 38 -7.37 6.49 18.29
C ASP A 38 -7.14 6.37 16.77
N SER A 39 -8.06 6.87 15.93
CA SER A 39 -7.87 6.82 14.47
C SER A 39 -6.60 7.57 14.06
N MET A 40 -6.27 8.67 14.74
CA MET A 40 -5.13 9.52 14.43
C MET A 40 -3.79 8.86 14.69
N ASP A 41 -3.71 7.90 15.62
CA ASP A 41 -2.47 7.17 15.94
C ASP A 41 -2.32 5.87 15.14
N LYS A 42 -3.35 5.50 14.38
CA LYS A 42 -3.38 4.23 13.63
C LYS A 42 -3.28 4.50 12.13
N LEU A 43 -2.40 3.76 11.46
CA LEU A 43 -2.34 3.73 10.00
C LEU A 43 -3.73 3.47 9.40
N PHE A 44 -4.11 4.27 8.41
CA PHE A 44 -5.40 4.26 7.74
C PHE A 44 -6.59 4.26 8.72
N GLY A 45 -6.47 4.99 9.83
CA GLY A 45 -7.48 5.05 10.89
C GLY A 45 -7.75 3.70 11.58
N GLY A 46 -6.78 2.77 11.53
CA GLY A 46 -6.92 1.42 12.09
C GLY A 46 -7.58 0.42 11.16
N LYS A 47 -7.74 0.75 9.87
CA LYS A 47 -8.24 -0.18 8.86
C LYS A 47 -7.13 -0.96 8.20
N MET A 48 -7.49 -2.13 7.66
CA MET A 48 -6.63 -2.91 6.79
C MET A 48 -6.69 -2.33 5.38
N VAL A 49 -5.52 -2.04 4.80
CA VAL A 49 -5.35 -1.60 3.42
C VAL A 49 -4.42 -2.58 2.72
N VAL A 50 -4.90 -3.16 1.62
CA VAL A 50 -4.14 -4.03 0.74
C VAL A 50 -3.95 -3.31 -0.59
N LEU A 51 -2.69 -3.08 -0.95
CA LEU A 51 -2.31 -2.52 -2.24
C LEU A 51 -1.86 -3.63 -3.17
N CYS A 52 -2.07 -3.42 -4.47
CA CYS A 52 -1.63 -4.34 -5.50
C CYS A 52 -0.86 -3.57 -6.57
N ASP A 53 0.33 -4.05 -6.94
CA ASP A 53 1.12 -3.54 -8.08
C ASP A 53 0.44 -4.01 -9.38
N PHE A 54 -0.62 -3.32 -9.78
CA PHE A 54 -1.14 -3.44 -11.13
C PHE A 54 -0.14 -2.83 -12.09
N ARG A 55 -0.01 -3.44 -13.28
CA ARG A 55 0.85 -3.02 -14.41
C ARG A 55 0.49 -1.64 -14.96
N GLN A 56 0.43 -0.64 -14.10
CA GLN A 56 0.17 0.73 -14.50
C GLN A 56 1.44 1.20 -15.18
N ILE A 57 1.32 1.44 -16.48
CA ILE A 57 2.28 2.26 -17.23
C ILE A 57 2.45 3.53 -16.41
N LEU A 58 3.68 3.80 -15.99
CA LEU A 58 3.99 5.04 -15.27
C LEU A 58 3.46 6.20 -16.12
N PRO A 59 2.77 7.19 -15.53
CA PRO A 59 2.60 8.45 -16.25
C PRO A 59 3.99 8.89 -16.67
N VAL A 60 4.17 9.07 -17.97
CA VAL A 60 5.47 9.41 -18.56
C VAL A 60 5.81 10.82 -18.08
N PHE A 61 6.64 10.92 -17.04
CA PHE A 61 7.24 12.18 -16.64
C PHE A 61 8.24 12.56 -17.72
N SER A 62 7.82 13.42 -18.65
CA SER A 62 8.64 13.78 -19.81
C SER A 62 9.93 14.54 -19.46
N ARG A 63 10.18 14.89 -18.17
CA ARG A 63 11.35 15.68 -17.71
C ARG A 63 11.78 15.42 -16.25
N GLY A 64 11.41 14.29 -15.65
CA GLY A 64 11.74 14.02 -14.24
C GLY A 64 13.14 13.41 -14.05
N SER A 65 13.99 14.03 -13.22
CA SER A 65 15.25 13.41 -12.79
C SER A 65 14.98 12.04 -12.15
N PRO A 66 15.85 11.02 -12.34
CA PRO A 66 15.73 9.74 -11.66
C PRO A 66 15.55 9.85 -10.15
N VAL A 67 16.14 10.88 -9.53
CA VAL A 67 15.99 11.18 -8.09
C VAL A 67 14.53 11.53 -7.74
N ASN A 68 13.87 12.34 -8.56
CA ASN A 68 12.47 12.70 -8.37
C ASN A 68 11.56 11.47 -8.53
N ILE A 69 11.91 10.54 -9.43
CA ILE A 69 11.16 9.30 -9.60
C ILE A 69 11.27 8.44 -8.34
N VAL A 70 12.49 8.23 -7.81
CA VAL A 70 12.68 7.46 -6.57
C VAL A 70 11.96 8.13 -5.39
N MET A 71 12.07 9.45 -5.27
CA MET A 71 11.45 10.19 -4.17
C MET A 71 9.92 10.21 -4.23
N THR A 72 9.34 10.02 -5.42
CA THR A 72 7.88 9.91 -5.61
C THR A 72 7.36 8.47 -5.54
N THR A 73 8.23 7.47 -5.39
CA THR A 73 7.80 6.07 -5.19
C THR A 73 7.39 5.79 -3.75
N ILE A 74 6.42 4.91 -3.55
CA ILE A 74 5.90 4.52 -2.23
C ILE A 74 6.99 3.98 -1.30
N ASN A 75 8.07 3.41 -1.87
CA ASN A 75 9.21 2.87 -1.11
C ASN A 75 9.97 3.95 -0.33
N SER A 76 9.85 5.22 -0.71
CA SER A 76 10.43 6.35 0.04
C SER A 76 9.52 6.83 1.18
N SER A 77 8.27 6.35 1.27
CA SER A 77 7.32 6.77 2.31
C SER A 77 7.75 6.32 3.71
N CYS A 78 7.43 7.15 4.71
CA CYS A 78 7.45 6.72 6.11
C CYS A 78 6.45 5.57 6.38
N LEU A 79 5.37 5.47 5.60
CA LEU A 79 4.36 4.41 5.69
C LEU A 79 4.92 3.06 5.23
N TRP A 80 5.92 3.06 4.35
CA TRP A 80 6.52 1.84 3.81
C TRP A 80 7.18 0.97 4.87
N LYS A 81 7.70 1.58 5.95
CA LYS A 81 8.27 0.87 7.10
C LYS A 81 7.27 -0.07 7.79
N HIS A 82 5.99 0.23 7.67
CA HIS A 82 4.90 -0.54 8.24
C HIS A 82 4.21 -1.43 7.20
N CYS A 83 4.71 -1.44 5.97
CA CYS A 83 4.16 -2.23 4.88
C CYS A 83 4.73 -3.66 4.91
N LYS A 84 3.84 -4.65 4.96
CA LYS A 84 4.21 -6.04 4.72
C LYS A 84 4.08 -6.34 3.22
N VAL A 85 5.21 -6.67 2.59
CA VAL A 85 5.26 -6.94 1.14
C VAL A 85 5.07 -8.43 0.87
N PHE A 86 4.12 -8.75 -0.02
CA PHE A 86 3.82 -10.10 -0.49
C PHE A 86 4.14 -10.22 -1.98
N THR A 87 4.96 -11.21 -2.32
CA THR A 87 5.29 -11.53 -3.72
C THR A 87 4.43 -12.68 -4.21
N LEU A 88 3.60 -12.45 -5.22
CA LEU A 88 2.86 -13.50 -5.91
C LEU A 88 3.79 -14.21 -6.91
N LYS A 89 4.23 -15.42 -6.55
CA LYS A 89 4.84 -16.36 -7.49
C LYS A 89 3.73 -17.21 -8.14
N GLY A 90 3.26 -16.80 -9.31
CA GLY A 90 2.29 -17.53 -10.15
C GLY A 90 0.95 -16.82 -10.39
N ASN A 91 0.11 -17.40 -11.25
CA ASN A 91 -1.18 -16.84 -11.68
C ASN A 91 -2.09 -16.44 -10.50
N ILE A 92 -2.69 -15.25 -10.62
CA ILE A 92 -3.13 -14.37 -9.53
C ILE A 92 -4.50 -14.73 -8.91
N GLY A 93 -5.36 -15.49 -9.60
CA GLY A 93 -6.77 -15.61 -9.21
C GLY A 93 -7.06 -16.37 -7.91
N TYR A 94 -6.42 -17.52 -7.68
CA TYR A 94 -6.75 -18.41 -6.56
C TYR A 94 -5.85 -18.16 -5.32
N LYS A 95 -4.55 -17.91 -5.54
CA LYS A 95 -3.58 -17.65 -4.46
C LYS A 95 -3.86 -16.36 -3.69
N LEU A 96 -4.51 -15.36 -4.30
CA LEU A 96 -4.82 -14.11 -3.62
C LEU A 96 -5.84 -14.33 -2.50
N LYS A 97 -6.88 -15.15 -2.74
CA LYS A 97 -7.87 -15.50 -1.72
C LYS A 97 -7.23 -16.26 -0.57
N GLU A 98 -6.45 -17.31 -0.88
CA GLU A 98 -5.77 -18.14 0.11
C GLU A 98 -4.81 -17.32 0.99
N ASN A 99 -3.99 -16.48 0.37
CA ASN A 99 -3.00 -15.67 1.08
C ASN A 99 -3.66 -14.59 1.94
N ILE A 100 -4.73 -13.94 1.44
CA ILE A 100 -5.48 -12.95 2.23
C ILE A 100 -6.20 -13.62 3.41
N LEU A 101 -6.80 -14.80 3.20
CA LEU A 101 -7.41 -15.57 4.29
C LEU A 101 -6.38 -15.98 5.34
N ASN A 102 -5.25 -16.54 4.92
CA ASN A 102 -4.16 -16.91 5.84
C ASN A 102 -3.59 -15.69 6.58
N LEU A 103 -3.54 -14.52 5.94
CA LEU A 103 -3.14 -13.28 6.60
C LEU A 103 -4.16 -12.82 7.64
N LEU A 104 -5.45 -12.84 7.32
CA LEU A 104 -6.53 -12.53 8.25
C LEU A 104 -6.54 -13.49 9.43
N LEU A 105 -6.24 -14.76 9.21
CA LEU A 105 -6.16 -15.80 10.24
C LEU A 105 -4.88 -15.71 11.09
N SER A 106 -3.75 -15.25 10.54
CA SER A 106 -2.49 -15.06 11.29
C SER A 106 -2.49 -13.86 12.22
N GLU A 107 -3.46 -12.96 12.05
CA GLU A 107 -3.61 -11.75 12.84
C GLU A 107 -4.81 -11.76 13.80
N TYR A 108 -5.52 -12.90 13.87
CA TYR A 108 -6.45 -13.27 14.94
C TYR A 108 -5.71 -14.07 16.02
#